data_AF-A0A1W2BJZ1-F1
#
_entry.id   AF-A0A1W2BJZ1-F1
#
_cell.length_a   1.000
_cell.length_b   1.000
_cell.length_c   1.000
_cell.angle_alpha   90.00
_cell.angle_beta   90.00
_cell.angle_gamma   90.00
#
_symmetry.space_group_name_H-M   'P 1'
#
loop_
_entity.id
_entity.type
_entity.pdbx_description
1 polymer ?
#
loop_
_entity_poly.entity_id
_entity_poly.type
_entity_poly.pdbx_seq_one_letter_code
_entity_poly.pdbx_strand_id
1 'polypeptide(L)'
;MWKPITKAPFGHDLEIAVIDGDGPHALVFPCRRSLAGWVRSETRELVDVSPTHWRPWEQSESAKMAGDEQGLAMATSLQEQTDG
;
A
#
# COMPACT_ATOMS: atom_id res chain seq x y z
N MET A 1 -8.29 9.18 -9.47
CA MET A 1 -7.62 9.81 -10.63
C MET A 1 -6.12 9.54 -10.55
N TRP A 2 -5.47 9.19 -11.66
CA TRP A 2 -4.02 9.00 -11.73
C TRP A 2 -3.26 10.33 -11.74
N LYS A 3 -2.06 10.34 -11.16
CA LYS A 3 -1.16 11.49 -11.02
C LYS A 3 0.23 11.13 -11.57
N PRO A 4 1.02 12.10 -12.05
CA PRO A 4 2.37 11.84 -12.54
C PRO A 4 3.30 11.37 -11.43
N ILE A 5 4.14 10.36 -11.70
CA ILE A 5 5.03 9.72 -10.71
C ILE A 5 5.98 10.71 -10.01
N THR A 6 6.35 11.79 -10.67
CA THR A 6 7.21 12.84 -10.13
C THR A 6 6.61 13.54 -8.90
N LYS A 7 5.28 13.55 -8.78
CA LYS A 7 4.53 14.12 -7.65
C LYS A 7 4.20 13.11 -6.56
N ALA A 8 4.67 11.86 -6.68
CA ALA A 8 4.37 10.83 -5.70
C ALA A 8 5.00 11.16 -4.34
N PRO A 9 4.22 11.18 -3.24
CA PRO A 9 4.73 11.41 -1.91
C PRO A 9 5.60 10.24 -1.43
N PHE A 10 6.55 10.54 -0.55
CA PHE A 10 7.36 9.52 0.12
C PHE A 10 6.60 8.89 1.28
N GLY A 11 6.86 7.61 1.54
CA GLY A 11 6.37 6.89 2.73
C GLY A 11 4.86 6.61 2.77
N HIS A 12 4.09 6.94 1.73
CA HIS A 12 2.65 6.67 1.66
C HIS A 12 2.38 5.43 0.81
N ASP A 13 1.31 4.72 1.15
CA ASP A 13 0.81 3.60 0.35
C ASP A 13 0.17 4.11 -0.93
N LEU A 14 0.83 3.82 -2.05
CA LEU A 14 0.41 4.25 -3.36
C LEU A 14 0.18 3.04 -4.26
N GLU A 15 -0.83 3.14 -5.09
CA GLU A 15 -0.93 2.32 -6.28
C GLU A 15 -0.11 2.99 -7.38
N ILE A 16 0.82 2.26 -7.97
CA ILE A 16 1.66 2.75 -9.06
C ILE A 16 1.33 2.00 -10.35
N ALA A 17 1.50 2.66 -11.48
CA ALA A 17 1.31 2.07 -12.79
C ALA A 17 2.57 2.23 -13.65
N VAL A 18 2.97 1.15 -14.29
CA VAL A 18 4.02 1.08 -15.32
C VAL A 18 3.36 1.15 -16.70
N ILE A 19 4.10 1.56 -17.72
CA ILE A 19 3.65 1.47 -19.11
C ILE A 19 4.60 0.49 -19.79
N ASP A 20 4.03 -0.58 -20.32
CA ASP A 20 4.74 -1.61 -21.08
C ASP A 20 4.20 -1.67 -22.52
N GLY A 21 4.63 -2.66 -23.30
CA GLY A 21 4.25 -2.81 -24.71
C GLY A 21 2.74 -2.98 -24.95
N ASP A 22 1.99 -3.43 -23.95
CA ASP A 22 0.53 -3.62 -24.00
C ASP A 22 -0.25 -2.41 -23.44
N GLY A 23 0.46 -1.41 -22.89
CA GLY A 23 -0.12 -0.20 -22.32
C GLY A 23 0.11 -0.06 -20.81
N PRO A 24 -0.72 0.75 -20.12
CA PRO A 24 -0.55 1.01 -18.70
C PRO A 24 -1.03 -0.16 -17.83
N HIS A 25 -0.15 -0.68 -16.98
CA HIS A 25 -0.44 -1.72 -15.99
C HIS A 25 -0.23 -1.20 -14.57
N ALA A 26 -1.30 -1.22 -13.77
CA ALA A 26 -1.25 -0.91 -12.34
C ALA A 26 -0.73 -2.11 -11.55
N LEU A 27 0.13 -1.86 -10.57
CA LEU A 27 0.55 -2.89 -9.63
C LEU A 27 -0.60 -3.19 -8.65
N VAL A 28 -0.88 -4.48 -8.46
CA VAL A 28 -1.98 -4.99 -7.63
C VAL A 28 -1.66 -5.02 -6.13
N PHE A 29 -0.65 -4.26 -5.71
CA PHE A 29 -0.21 -4.19 -4.32
C PHE A 29 0.29 -2.78 -3.96
N PRO A 30 0.16 -2.36 -2.70
CA PRO A 30 0.61 -1.05 -2.25
C PRO A 30 2.12 -0.94 -2.32
N CYS A 31 2.60 0.15 -2.91
CA CYS A 31 4.02 0.50 -2.98
C CYS A 31 4.28 1.82 -2.27
N ARG A 32 5.40 1.91 -1.55
CA ARG A 32 5.90 3.15 -0.96
C ARG A 32 7.12 3.64 -1.73
N ARG A 33 7.17 4.95 -1.95
CA ARG A 33 8.37 5.61 -2.46
C ARG A 33 9.39 5.76 -1.33
N SER A 34 10.57 5.19 -1.53
CA SER A 34 11.74 5.27 -0.64
C SER A 34 12.89 5.99 -1.33
N LEU A 35 13.97 6.27 -0.60
CA LEU A 35 15.20 6.86 -1.15
C LEU A 35 15.93 5.92 -2.12
N ALA A 36 15.82 4.61 -1.89
CA ALA A 36 16.43 3.59 -2.73
C ALA A 36 15.59 3.19 -3.95
N GLY A 37 14.35 3.67 -4.06
CA GLY A 37 13.39 3.25 -5.10
C GLY A 37 12.02 2.94 -4.52
N TRP A 38 11.30 2.03 -5.18
CA TRP A 38 9.99 1.57 -4.73
C TRP A 38 10.12 0.35 -3.85
N VAL A 39 9.35 0.31 -2.77
CA VAL A 39 9.26 -0.86 -1.89
C VAL A 39 7.82 -1.29 -1.74
N ARG A 40 7.57 -2.58 -1.62
CA ARG A 40 6.25 -3.10 -1.26
C ARG A 40 5.94 -2.64 0.16
N SER A 41 4.75 -2.10 0.38
CA SER A 41 4.37 -1.60 1.70
C SER A 41 4.35 -2.69 2.78
N GLU A 42 3.81 -3.85 2.43
CA GLU A 42 3.58 -4.98 3.34
C GLU A 42 4.88 -5.67 3.77
N THR A 43 5.75 -6.00 2.81
CA THR A 43 6.97 -6.80 3.08
C THR A 43 8.24 -5.97 3.15
N ARG A 44 8.17 -4.68 2.72
CA ARG A 44 9.33 -3.79 2.55
C ARG A 44 10.36 -4.27 1.53
N GLU A 45 10.00 -5.22 0.68
CA GLU A 45 10.86 -5.70 -0.40
C GLU A 45 11.01 -4.62 -1.49
N LEU A 46 12.21 -4.49 -2.05
CA LEU A 46 12.46 -3.61 -3.19
C LEU A 46 11.70 -4.11 -4.42
N VAL A 47 11.02 -3.19 -5.09
CA VAL A 47 10.26 -3.44 -6.30
C VAL A 47 11.01 -2.77 -7.45
N ASP A 48 11.62 -3.57 -8.30
CA ASP A 48 12.36 -3.10 -9.46
C ASP A 48 11.41 -2.73 -10.61
N VAL A 49 10.86 -1.52 -10.54
CA VAL A 49 9.91 -0.99 -11.52
C VAL A 49 10.19 0.47 -11.83
N SER A 50 9.85 0.89 -13.05
CA SER A 50 9.88 2.28 -13.50
C SER A 50 8.46 2.81 -13.74
N PRO A 51 7.71 3.14 -12.67
CA PRO A 51 6.33 3.59 -12.80
C PRO A 51 6.25 4.98 -13.44
N THR A 52 5.14 5.21 -14.16
CA THR A 52 4.85 6.46 -14.88
C THR A 52 3.78 7.29 -14.17
N HIS A 53 2.85 6.61 -13.51
CA HIS A 53 1.73 7.22 -12.79
C HIS A 53 1.54 6.60 -11.40
N TRP A 54 0.86 7.34 -10.53
CA TRP A 54 0.45 6.86 -9.21
C TRP A 54 -0.94 7.36 -8.85
N ARG A 55 -1.58 6.69 -7.89
CA ARG A 55 -2.74 7.20 -7.15
C ARG A 55 -2.67 6.73 -5.70
N PRO A 56 -3.41 7.35 -4.77
CA PRO A 56 -3.54 6.81 -3.42
C PRO A 56 -3.99 5.36 -3.50
N TRP A 57 -3.35 4.48 -2.74
CA TRP A 57 -3.84 3.12 -2.58
C TRP A 57 -5.13 3.19 -1.75
N GLU A 58 -6.26 2.90 -2.38
CA GLU A 58 -7.57 2.89 -1.72
C GLU A 58 -7.72 1.59 -0.95
N GLN A 59 -6.94 1.44 0.10
CA GLN A 59 -7.15 0.34 1.04
C GLN A 59 -8.50 0.56 1.74
N SER A 60 -9.46 -0.33 1.44
CA SER A 60 -10.60 -0.57 2.32
C SER A 60 -10.08 -0.63 3.75
N GLU A 61 -10.76 0.05 4.68
CA GLU A 61 -10.23 0.46 5.99
C GLU A 61 -9.55 -0.66 6.80
N SER A 62 -9.83 -1.92 6.50
CA SER A 62 -9.21 -3.13 7.04
C SER A 62 -7.68 -3.20 6.88
N ALA A 63 -7.07 -2.71 5.79
CA ALA A 63 -5.62 -2.80 5.60
C ALA A 63 -4.82 -1.68 6.30
N LYS A 64 -5.48 -0.56 6.68
CA LYS A 64 -4.85 0.47 7.51
C LYS A 64 -4.53 0.00 8.93
N MET A 65 -5.25 -1.01 9.42
CA MET A 65 -5.12 -1.50 10.80
C MET A 65 -3.99 -2.53 11.00
N ALA A 66 -3.34 -2.98 9.92
CA ALA A 66 -2.29 -4.00 9.98
C ALA A 66 -0.86 -3.43 10.07
N GLY A 67 -0.70 -2.11 9.91
CA GLY A 67 0.61 -1.43 9.89
C GLY A 67 1.07 -0.84 11.23
N ASP A 68 0.20 -0.84 12.24
CA ASP A 68 0.50 -0.33 13.59
C ASP A 68 0.45 -1.50 14.58
N GLU A 69 1.52 -1.73 15.33
CA GLU A 69 1.57 -2.72 16.44
C GLU A 69 0.49 -2.51 17.53
N GLN A 70 -0.37 -1.48 17.40
CA GLN A 70 -1.54 -1.23 18.24
C GLN A 70 -2.85 -1.85 17.72
N GLY A 71 -2.92 -2.32 16.47
CA GLY A 71 -4.14 -2.91 15.88
C GLY A 71 -4.42 -4.35 16.34
N LEU A 72 -3.39 -5.10 16.75
CA LEU A 72 -3.54 -6.48 17.20
C LEU A 72 -4.24 -6.57 18.58
N ALA A 73 -4.20 -5.51 19.39
CA ALA A 73 -4.78 -5.52 20.72
C ALA A 73 -6.33 -5.44 20.76
N MET A 74 -6.99 -5.06 19.66
CA MET A 74 -8.46 -4.89 19.66
C MET A 74 -9.22 -6.12 19.15
N ALA A 75 -8.61 -6.95 18.30
CA ALA A 75 -9.31 -8.11 17.71
C ALA A 75 -9.49 -9.29 18.69
N THR A 76 -8.69 -9.37 19.75
CA THR A 76 -8.76 -10.48 20.72
C THR A 76 -9.68 -10.19 21.90
N SER A 77 -10.16 -8.95 22.09
CA SER A 77 -10.93 -8.59 23.29
C SER A 77 -12.45 -8.74 23.15
N LEU A 78 -12.98 -9.14 21.98
CA LEU A 78 -14.43 -9.19 21.74
C LEU A 78 -15.09 -10.57 21.91
N GLN A 79 -14.36 -11.62 22.31
CA GLN A 79 -14.90 -12.99 22.38
C GLN A 79 -15.20 -13.50 23.80
N GLU A 80 -14.96 -12.72 24.86
CA GLU A 80 -15.14 -13.20 26.26
C GLU A 80 -16.38 -12.65 26.97
N GLN A 81 -17.47 -12.35 26.26
CA GLN A 81 -18.71 -11.86 26.88
C GLN A 81 -19.96 -12.46 26.22
N THR A 82 -20.10 -13.79 26.31
CA THR A 82 -21.42 -14.45 26.30
C THR A 82 -21.37 -15.72 27.14
N ASP A 83 -21.39 -15.57 28.46
CA ASP A 83 -21.95 -16.58 29.37
C ASP A 83 -22.59 -15.83 30.55
N GLY A 84 -23.89 -16.02 30.72
CA GLY A 84 -24.73 -15.31 31.69
C GLY A 84 -26.21 -15.48 31.40
#